data_AF-A0A6N2RGY7-F1
#
_entry.id   AF-A0A6N2RGY7-F1
#
_cell.length_a   1.000
_cell.length_b   1.000
_cell.length_c   1.000
_cell.angle_alpha   90.00
_cell.angle_beta   90.00
_cell.angle_gamma   90.00
#
_symmetry.space_group_name_H-M   'P 1'
#
loop_
_entity.id
_entity.type
_entity.pdbx_description
1 polymer ?
#
loop_
_entity_poly.entity_id
_entity_poly.type
_entity_poly.pdbx_seq_one_letter_code
_entity_poly.pdbx_strand_id
1 'polypeptide(L)'
;MRECIRLQKASGMTVADFAKACGFSRDYWYKHANLSRPLNIGDLERISQVTGISPGDIVMNSQRHAVEATERKAQAGGYGLAAYREDGKQEAINGEAGPDYDEPA
;
A
#
# COMPACT_ATOMS: atom_id res chain seq x y z
N MET A 1 -8.93 -2.10 -2.97
CA MET A 1 -8.04 -0.94 -3.17
C MET A 1 -8.29 0.08 -2.06
N ARG A 2 -7.31 0.37 -1.18
CA ARG A 2 -7.53 1.21 0.02
C ARG A 2 -7.80 2.68 -0.31
N GLU A 3 -7.31 3.16 -1.46
CA GLU A 3 -7.52 4.54 -1.89
C GLU A 3 -8.99 4.87 -2.10
N CYS A 4 -9.77 3.99 -2.73
CA CYS A 4 -11.19 4.25 -2.97
C CYS A 4 -11.98 4.43 -1.66
N ILE A 5 -11.57 3.77 -0.57
CA ILE A 5 -12.15 3.96 0.77
C ILE A 5 -11.76 5.31 1.35
N ARG A 6 -10.52 5.78 1.12
CA ARG A 6 -10.11 7.13 1.53
C ARG A 6 -10.91 8.18 0.78
N LEU A 7 -11.09 8.02 -0.53
CA LEU A 7 -11.91 8.92 -1.34
C LEU A 7 -13.36 8.97 -0.85
N GLN A 8 -13.94 7.81 -0.51
CA GLN A 8 -15.28 7.75 0.10
C GLN A 8 -15.36 8.50 1.44
N LYS A 9 -14.32 8.45 2.27
CA LYS A 9 -14.26 9.21 3.53
C LYS A 9 -14.05 10.70 3.30
N ALA A 10 -13.20 11.05 2.33
CA ALA A 10 -12.87 12.43 1.98
C ALA A 10 -14.04 13.16 1.32
N SER A 11 -14.93 12.44 0.64
CA SER A 11 -16.14 13.04 0.04
C SER A 11 -17.21 13.44 1.07
N GLY A 12 -17.07 13.02 2.34
CA GLY A 12 -18.07 13.26 3.38
C GLY A 12 -19.36 12.45 3.19
N MET A 13 -19.43 11.58 2.18
CA MET A 13 -20.61 10.78 1.89
C MET A 13 -20.71 9.57 2.81
N THR A 14 -21.94 9.16 3.13
CA THR A 14 -22.14 7.83 3.71
C THR A 14 -21.74 6.76 2.71
N VAL A 15 -21.45 5.55 3.20
CA VAL A 15 -21.16 4.39 2.34
C VAL A 15 -22.26 4.17 1.30
N ALA A 16 -23.52 4.36 1.70
CA ALA A 16 -24.68 4.18 0.83
C ALA A 16 -24.75 5.25 -0.26
N ASP A 17 -24.52 6.52 0.11
CA ASP A 17 -24.60 7.64 -0.83
C ASP A 17 -23.45 7.60 -1.82
N PHE A 18 -22.25 7.25 -1.36
CA PHE A 18 -21.09 7.08 -2.24
C PHE A 18 -21.30 5.93 -3.22
N ALA A 19 -21.78 4.77 -2.75
CA ALA A 19 -22.10 3.64 -3.61
C ALA A 19 -23.15 4.05 -4.65
N LYS A 20 -24.22 4.72 -4.24
CA LYS A 20 -25.27 5.23 -5.13
C LYS A 20 -24.73 6.23 -6.15
N ALA A 21 -23.89 7.18 -5.73
CA ALA A 21 -23.28 8.17 -6.61
C ALA A 21 -22.39 7.52 -7.68
N CYS A 22 -21.66 6.47 -7.31
CA CYS A 22 -20.84 5.70 -8.24
C CYS A 22 -21.64 4.67 -9.08
N GLY A 23 -22.96 4.60 -8.92
CA GLY A 23 -23.80 3.62 -9.63
C GLY A 23 -23.63 2.17 -9.15
N PHE A 24 -23.15 1.96 -7.92
CA PHE A 24 -23.02 0.65 -7.29
C PHE A 24 -24.23 0.31 -6.41
N SER A 25 -24.51 -0.99 -6.27
CA SER A 25 -25.31 -1.44 -5.13
C SER A 25 -24.49 -1.31 -3.84
N ARG A 26 -25.17 -1.12 -2.71
CA ARG A 26 -24.52 -1.04 -1.40
C ARG A 26 -23.73 -2.32 -1.08
N ASP A 27 -24.30 -3.49 -1.37
CA ASP A 27 -23.65 -4.79 -1.16
C ASP A 27 -22.41 -4.97 -2.05
N TYR A 28 -22.49 -4.56 -3.31
CA TYR A 28 -21.35 -4.57 -4.22
C TYR A 28 -20.20 -3.72 -3.65
N TRP A 29 -20.49 -2.50 -3.25
CA TRP A 29 -19.48 -1.63 -2.67
C TRP A 29 -18.86 -2.22 -1.40
N TYR A 30 -19.65 -2.79 -0.47
CA TYR A 30 -19.12 -3.43 0.73
C TYR A 30 -18.16 -4.59 0.43
N LYS A 31 -18.49 -5.47 -0.52
CA LYS A 31 -17.64 -6.61 -0.89
C LYS A 31 -16.30 -6.17 -1.47
N HIS A 32 -16.29 -5.11 -2.28
CA HIS A 32 -15.08 -4.63 -2.94
C HIS A 32 -14.26 -3.66 -2.06
N ALA A 33 -14.91 -2.87 -1.21
CA ALA A 33 -14.24 -2.03 -0.20
C ALA A 33 -13.50 -2.89 0.84
N ASN A 34 -14.09 -4.00 1.28
CA ASN A 34 -13.46 -4.92 2.23
C ASN A 34 -12.35 -5.80 1.63
N LEU A 35 -11.89 -5.51 0.40
CA LEU A 35 -10.84 -6.26 -0.30
C LEU A 35 -11.17 -7.73 -0.56
N SER A 36 -12.43 -8.16 -0.40
CA SER A 36 -12.85 -9.53 -0.73
C SER A 36 -12.81 -9.77 -2.24
N ARG A 37 -12.97 -8.70 -3.04
CA ARG A 37 -12.85 -8.73 -4.50
C ARG A 37 -12.13 -7.48 -5.02
N PRO A 38 -11.28 -7.59 -6.05
CA PRO A 38 -10.65 -6.43 -6.67
C PRO A 38 -11.69 -5.57 -7.40
N LEU A 39 -11.43 -4.26 -7.47
CA LEU A 39 -12.17 -3.34 -8.35
C LEU A 39 -11.62 -3.47 -9.77
N ASN A 40 -12.50 -3.42 -10.77
CA ASN A 40 -12.11 -3.38 -12.18
C ASN A 40 -11.95 -1.94 -12.67
N ILE A 41 -11.48 -1.77 -13.91
CA ILE A 41 -11.25 -0.44 -14.51
C ILE A 41 -12.55 0.38 -14.58
N GLY A 42 -13.67 -0.21 -14.97
CA GLY A 42 -14.97 0.47 -15.01
C GLY A 42 -15.47 0.93 -13.63
N ASP A 43 -15.08 0.25 -12.55
CA ASP A 43 -15.35 0.74 -11.20
C ASP A 43 -14.53 1.99 -10.89
N LEU A 44 -13.26 2.02 -11.30
CA LEU A 44 -12.39 3.19 -11.10
C LEU A 44 -12.87 4.38 -11.93
N GLU A 45 -13.36 4.16 -13.15
CA GLU A 45 -13.97 5.21 -13.99
C GLU A 45 -15.21 5.80 -13.33
N ARG A 46 -16.08 4.96 -12.76
CA ARG A 46 -17.27 5.43 -12.02
C ARG A 46 -16.91 6.23 -10.77
N ILE A 47 -15.91 5.75 -10.01
CA ILE A 47 -15.38 6.50 -8.86
C ILE A 47 -14.72 7.80 -9.30
N SER A 48 -14.02 7.79 -10.43
CA SER A 48 -13.38 8.97 -11.01
C SER A 48 -14.40 10.06 -11.31
N GLN A 49 -15.54 9.71 -11.91
CA GLN A 49 -16.61 10.65 -12.21
C GLN A 49 -17.19 11.33 -10.95
N VAL A 50 -17.24 10.61 -9.83
CA VAL A 50 -17.77 11.14 -8.56
C VAL A 50 -16.74 11.97 -7.80
N THR A 51 -15.47 11.58 -7.86
CA THR A 51 -14.40 12.15 -7.02
C THR A 51 -13.56 13.19 -7.75
N GLY A 52 -13.61 13.25 -9.08
CA GLY A 52 -12.76 14.10 -9.92
C GLY A 52 -11.31 13.61 -10.02
N ILE A 53 -10.96 12.47 -9.41
CA ILE A 53 -9.60 11.90 -9.44
C ILE A 53 -9.50 10.92 -10.59
N SER A 54 -8.46 11.02 -11.44
CA SER A 54 -8.29 10.11 -12.57
C SER A 54 -8.10 8.65 -12.11
N PRO A 55 -8.52 7.63 -12.88
CA PRO A 55 -8.27 6.24 -12.53
C PRO A 55 -6.78 5.91 -12.31
N GLY A 56 -5.90 6.54 -13.09
CA GLY A 56 -4.44 6.42 -12.94
C GLY A 56 -3.97 6.95 -11.59
N ASP A 57 -4.43 8.15 -11.19
CA ASP A 57 -4.07 8.74 -9.90
C ASP A 57 -4.61 7.92 -8.73
N ILE A 58 -5.82 7.34 -8.84
CA ILE A 58 -6.35 6.44 -7.80
C ILE A 58 -5.39 5.26 -7.55
N VAL A 59 -4.86 4.65 -8.63
CA VAL A 59 -3.92 3.54 -8.52
C VAL A 59 -2.60 4.00 -7.93
N MET A 60 -2.02 5.08 -8.46
CA MET A 60 -0.74 5.62 -7.99
C MET A 60 -0.79 6.07 -6.52
N ASN A 61 -1.87 6.74 -6.12
CA ASN A 61 -2.10 7.15 -4.73
C ASN A 61 -2.29 5.93 -3.81
N SER A 62 -2.96 4.88 -4.29
CA SER A 62 -3.09 3.64 -3.54
C SER A 62 -1.73 3.00 -3.24
N GLN A 63 -0.80 3.02 -4.20
CA GLN A 63 0.56 2.51 -4.02
C GLN A 63 1.37 3.40 -3.09
N ARG A 64 1.41 4.72 -3.36
CA ARG A 64 2.13 5.69 -2.54
C ARG A 64 1.73 5.62 -1.06
N HIS A 65 0.43 5.66 -0.78
CA HIS A 65 -0.04 5.58 0.60
C HIS A 65 0.16 4.20 1.25
N ALA A 66 0.35 3.12 0.47
CA ALA A 66 0.71 1.81 1.02
C ALA A 66 2.18 1.79 1.46
N VAL A 67 3.08 2.41 0.68
CA VAL A 67 4.48 2.62 1.04
C VAL A 67 4.59 3.49 2.30
N GLU A 68 3.96 4.65 2.32
CA GLU A 68 3.96 5.55 3.50
C GLU A 68 3.41 4.89 4.77
N ALA A 69 2.40 4.02 4.64
CA ALA A 69 1.87 3.27 5.77
C ALA A 69 2.86 2.20 6.29
N THR A 70 3.66 1.64 5.39
CA THR A 70 4.70 0.67 5.72
C THR A 70 5.90 1.37 6.38
N GLU A 71 6.32 2.50 5.84
CA GLU A 71 7.39 3.34 6.41
C GLU A 71 7.02 3.85 7.81
N ARG A 72 5.79 4.35 8.01
CA ARG A 72 5.33 4.73 9.35
C ARG A 72 5.35 3.59 10.35
N LYS A 73 4.99 2.38 9.91
CA LYS A 73 5.08 1.18 10.78
C LYS A 73 6.54 0.85 11.10
N ALA A 74 7.45 0.96 10.14
CA ALA A 74 8.87 0.75 10.37
C ALA A 74 9.46 1.78 11.35
N GLN A 75 9.11 3.07 11.20
CA GLN A 75 9.53 4.14 12.11
C GLN A 75 8.95 3.97 13.53
N ALA A 76 7.71 3.49 13.64
CA ALA A 76 7.08 3.18 14.93
C ALA A 76 7.60 1.88 15.58
N GLY A 77 8.69 1.29 15.06
CA GLY A 77 9.31 0.06 15.60
C GLY A 77 8.60 -1.24 15.20
N GLY A 78 7.61 -1.18 14.29
CA GLY A 78 6.78 -2.33 13.88
C GLY A 78 7.47 -3.32 12.95
N TYR A 79 8.67 -3.03 12.46
CA TYR A 79 9.54 -3.97 11.76
C TYR A 79 10.88 -4.02 12.47
N GLY A 80 11.02 -4.91 13.46
CA GLY A 80 12.27 -5.60 13.84
C GLY A 80 13.60 -4.83 13.89
N LEU A 81 13.64 -3.50 13.92
CA LEU A 81 14.90 -2.76 13.97
C LEU A 81 15.53 -2.81 15.36
N ALA A 82 14.74 -3.24 16.36
CA ALA A 82 15.25 -3.60 17.69
C ALA A 82 16.03 -4.93 17.66
N ALA A 83 15.68 -5.89 16.80
CA ALA A 83 16.38 -7.17 16.73
C ALA A 83 17.80 -7.04 16.13
N TYR A 84 18.06 -6.01 15.32
CA TYR A 84 19.39 -5.72 14.78
C TYR A 84 20.22 -4.76 15.65
N ARG A 85 19.64 -4.19 16.72
CA ARG A 85 20.34 -3.26 17.62
C ARG A 85 20.70 -3.86 18.97
N GLU A 86 20.12 -5.00 19.37
CA GLU A 86 20.48 -5.66 20.64
C GLU A 86 21.60 -6.70 20.53
N ASP A 87 21.88 -7.27 19.35
CA ASP A 87 23.02 -8.18 19.19
C ASP A 87 24.20 -7.43 18.55
N GLY A 88 25.02 -6.86 19.43
CA GLY A 88 26.12 -5.99 19.06
C GLY A 88 27.17 -6.71 18.22
N LYS A 89 27.34 -6.25 16.98
CA LYS A 89 28.57 -6.44 16.19
C LYS A 89 28.84 -5.20 15.34
N GLN A 90 29.42 -4.17 15.95
CA GLN A 90 30.37 -3.30 15.25
C GLN A 90 31.63 -4.14 14.98
N GLU A 91 31.54 -5.14 14.10
CA GLU A 91 32.74 -5.78 13.57
C GLU A 91 33.30 -4.82 12.53
N ALA A 92 34.53 -4.40 12.79
CA ALA A 92 35.28 -3.49 11.97
C ALA A 92 35.25 -3.95 10.51
N ILE A 93 34.98 -3.03 9.59
CA ILE A 93 35.39 -3.17 8.19
C ILE A 93 36.92 -3.09 8.12
N ASN A 94 37.61 -4.07 8.70
CA ASN A 94 39.00 -4.31 8.37
C ASN A 94 38.99 -5.29 7.20
N GLY A 95 39.54 -4.84 6.06
CA GLY A 95 39.56 -5.62 4.84
C GLY A 95 40.31 -6.93 5.04
N GLU A 96 39.57 -8.04 5.02
CA GLU A 96 40.15 -9.35 4.86
C GLU A 96 39.83 -9.83 3.44
N ALA A 97 40.88 -10.24 2.74
CA ALA A 97 40.87 -10.64 1.35
C ALA A 97 39.82 -11.74 1.11
N GLY A 98 39.14 -11.65 -0.03
CA GLY A 98 38.24 -12.71 -0.50
C GLY A 98 39.01 -14.04 -0.63
N PRO A 99 38.31 -15.18 -0.54
CA PRO A 99 38.94 -16.49 -0.55
C PRO A 99 39.78 -16.69 -1.81
N ASP A 100 41.05 -17.07 -1.65
CA ASP A 100 41.89 -17.54 -2.75
C ASP A 100 41.24 -18.79 -3.34
N TYR A 101 40.69 -18.65 -4.55
CA TYR A 101 40.21 -19.78 -5.32
C TYR A 101 41.41 -20.45 -5.97
N ASP A 102 41.86 -21.57 -5.40
CA ASP A 102 42.77 -22.49 -6.09
C ASP A 102 42.06 -23.05 -7.34
N GLU A 103 42.55 -22.67 -8.52
CA GLU A 103 42.17 -23.30 -9.79
C GLU A 103 42.70 -24.74 -9.84
N PRO A 104 41.88 -25.75 -10.15
CA PRO A 104 42.39 -27.11 -10.32
C PRO A 104 43.21 -27.22 -11.61
N ALA A 105 44.35 -27.93 -11.47
CA ALA A 105 45.42 -28.13 -12.45
C ALA A 105 45.03 -28.81 -13.76
#